data_AF-A0A7J2TNI6-F1
#
_entry.id   AF-A0A7J2TNI6-F1
#
_cell.length_a   1.000
_cell.length_b   1.000
_cell.length_c   1.000
_cell.angle_alpha   90.00
_cell.angle_beta   90.00
_cell.angle_gamma   90.00
#
_symmetry.space_group_name_H-M   'P 1'
#
loop_
_entity.id
_entity.type
_entity.pdbx_description
1 polymer ?
#
loop_
_entity_poly.entity_id
_entity_poly.type
_entity_poly.pdbx_seq_one_letter_code
_entity_poly.pdbx_strand_id
1 'polypeptide(L)'
;MDIIEELIDELRKDAEIRQAIFSNKFLSTVGDMCSRYGYGATRLFLLGRNEPEATTLLRILDKIENRNVPTELGTLIFKKLNAIKFVRGV
;
A
#
# COMPACT_ATOMS: atom_id res chain seq x y z
N MET A 1 15.19 12.19 -7.74
CA MET A 1 13.75 11.89 -7.77
C MET A 1 13.33 11.68 -6.32
N ASP A 2 12.14 12.11 -5.93
CA ASP A 2 11.67 11.91 -4.56
C ASP A 2 11.47 10.40 -4.31
N ILE A 3 11.90 9.87 -3.17
CA ILE A 3 11.75 8.45 -2.79
C ILE A 3 10.29 8.01 -2.92
N ILE A 4 9.37 8.93 -2.62
CA ILE A 4 7.93 8.70 -2.72
C ILE A 4 7.46 8.64 -4.17
N GLU A 5 7.98 9.50 -5.04
CA GLU A 5 7.68 9.46 -6.48
C GLU A 5 8.14 8.15 -7.10
N GLU A 6 9.37 7.71 -6.78
CA GLU A 6 9.90 6.45 -7.27
C GLU A 6 9.06 5.26 -6.80
N LEU A 7 8.64 5.26 -5.54
CA LEU A 7 7.76 4.23 -5.00
C LEU A 7 6.41 4.25 -5.72
N ILE A 8 5.79 5.42 -5.90
CA ILE A 8 4.52 5.55 -6.62
C ILE A 8 4.64 5.01 -8.05
N ASP A 9 5.72 5.34 -8.75
CA ASP A 9 5.97 4.86 -10.11
C ASP A 9 6.23 3.35 -10.16
N GLU A 10 6.93 2.80 -9.16
CA GLU A 10 7.12 1.35 -9.01
C GLU A 10 5.77 0.64 -8.82
N LEU A 11 4.92 1.14 -7.91
CA LEU A 11 3.60 0.59 -7.63
C LEU A 11 2.68 0.63 -8.86
N ARG A 12 2.82 1.65 -9.73
CA ARG A 12 2.07 1.76 -10.99
C ARG A 12 2.52 0.78 -12.05
N LYS A 13 3.82 0.47 -12.08
CA LYS A 13 4.43 -0.43 -13.08
C LYS A 13 4.32 -1.91 -12.68
N ASP A 14 4.13 -2.21 -11.39
CA ASP A 14 3.93 -3.57 -10.90
C ASP A 14 2.58 -4.14 -11.39
N ALA A 15 2.65 -5.17 -12.24
CA ALA A 15 1.48 -5.75 -12.91
C ALA A 15 0.50 -6.39 -11.93
N GLU A 16 0.99 -7.06 -10.88
CA GLU A 16 0.15 -7.71 -9.87
C GLU A 16 -0.59 -6.66 -9.04
N ILE A 17 0.13 -5.62 -8.59
CA ILE A 17 -0.48 -4.52 -7.85
C ILE A 17 -1.53 -3.82 -8.71
N ARG A 18 -1.25 -3.58 -10.00
CA ARG A 18 -2.19 -2.96 -10.93
C ARG A 18 -3.45 -3.78 -11.14
N GLN A 19 -3.32 -5.10 -11.28
CA GLN A 19 -4.44 -6.02 -11.54
C GLN A 19 -5.26 -6.35 -10.29
N ALA A 20 -4.66 -6.29 -9.10
CA ALA A 20 -5.38 -6.55 -7.86
C ALA A 20 -6.60 -5.64 -7.71
N ILE A 21 -7.72 -6.14 -7.21
CA ILE A 21 -8.92 -5.34 -7.00
C ILE A 21 -9.04 -5.07 -5.52
N PHE A 22 -8.93 -3.81 -5.11
CA PHE A 22 -9.05 -3.44 -3.70
C PHE A 22 -10.36 -2.69 -3.47
N SER A 23 -11.14 -3.13 -2.48
CA SER A 23 -12.24 -2.30 -2.00
C SER A 23 -11.69 -1.09 -1.23
N ASN A 24 -12.27 0.10 -1.45
CA ASN A 24 -11.87 1.31 -0.73
C ASN A 24 -12.04 1.15 0.79
N LYS A 25 -13.04 0.37 1.22
CA LYS A 25 -13.26 0.05 2.65
C LYS A 25 -12.08 -0.74 3.22
N PHE A 26 -11.58 -1.74 2.50
CA PHE A 26 -10.44 -2.53 2.95
C PHE A 26 -9.17 -1.67 3.01
N LEU A 27 -8.89 -0.89 1.96
CA LEU A 27 -7.75 0.05 1.94
C LEU A 27 -7.82 1.07 3.08
N SER A 28 -9.00 1.62 3.37
CA SER A 28 -9.19 2.52 4.50
C SER A 28 -8.88 1.84 5.82
N THR A 29 -9.34 0.59 5.99
CA THR A 29 -9.10 -0.19 7.21
C THR A 29 -7.61 -0.46 7.42
N VAL A 30 -6.90 -0.85 6.36
CA VAL A 30 -5.44 -1.06 6.40
C VAL A 30 -4.70 0.24 6.68
N GLY A 31 -5.12 1.35 6.06
CA GLY A 31 -4.60 2.67 6.35
C GLY A 31 -4.83 3.11 7.80
N ASP A 32 -5.99 2.81 8.38
CA ASP A 32 -6.29 3.11 9.78
C ASP A 32 -5.45 2.26 10.74
N MET A 33 -5.22 0.98 10.41
CA MET A 33 -4.28 0.13 11.16
C MET A 33 -2.85 0.68 11.11
N CYS A 34 -2.40 1.08 9.92
CA CYS A 34 -1.09 1.69 9.71
C CYS A 34 -0.92 2.97 10.51
N SER A 35 -1.90 3.87 10.44
CA SER A 35 -1.86 5.16 11.15
C SER A 35 -1.85 5.01 12.66
N ARG A 36 -2.58 4.02 13.22
CA ARG A 36 -2.75 3.88 14.67
C ARG A 36 -1.67 3.04 15.32
N TYR A 37 -1.18 2.04 14.61
CA TYR A 37 -0.35 0.98 15.19
C TYR A 37 0.95 0.73 14.44
N GLY A 38 1.19 1.47 13.35
CA GLY A 38 2.39 1.36 12.53
C GLY A 38 2.42 0.12 11.63
N TYR A 39 3.53 -0.04 10.93
CA TYR A 39 3.71 -1.09 9.92
C TYR A 39 3.75 -2.50 10.52
N GLY A 40 4.38 -2.70 11.67
CA GLY A 40 4.46 -4.02 12.30
C GLY A 40 3.07 -4.61 12.62
N ALA A 41 2.18 -3.83 13.23
CA ALA A 41 0.82 -4.27 13.50
C ALA A 41 -0.01 -4.44 12.22
N THR A 42 0.22 -3.58 11.22
CA THR A 42 -0.42 -3.69 9.90
C THR A 42 -0.02 -4.98 9.20
N ARG A 43 1.25 -5.37 9.27
CA ARG A 43 1.76 -6.64 8.75
C ARG A 43 1.06 -7.82 9.40
N LEU A 44 0.98 -7.86 10.73
CA LEU A 44 0.29 -8.93 11.46
C LEU A 44 -1.19 -9.00 11.09
N PHE A 45 -1.85 -7.84 10.98
CA PHE A 45 -3.25 -7.77 10.54
C PHE A 45 -3.45 -8.36 9.14
N LEU A 46 -2.54 -8.08 8.20
CA LEU A 46 -2.62 -8.61 6.84
C LEU A 46 -2.24 -10.10 6.77
N LEU A 47 -1.24 -10.56 7.54
CA LEU A 47 -0.86 -11.97 7.63
C LEU A 47 -1.98 -12.86 8.21
N GLY A 48 -2.84 -12.30 9.05
CA GLY A 48 -4.02 -12.99 9.58
C GLY A 48 -5.14 -13.18 8.55
N ARG A 49 -4.98 -12.71 7.30
CA ARG A 49 -5.99 -12.78 6.24
C ARG A 49 -5.49 -13.64 5.09
N ASN A 50 -6.35 -14.52 4.57
CA ASN A 50 -6.04 -15.44 3.48
C ASN A 50 -6.55 -14.95 2.10
N GLU A 51 -6.75 -13.64 1.98
CA GLU A 51 -7.33 -13.00 0.80
C GLU A 51 -6.19 -12.56 -0.15
N PRO A 52 -6.31 -12.73 -1.48
CA PRO A 52 -5.27 -12.32 -2.43
C PRO A 52 -4.89 -10.82 -2.31
N GLU A 53 -5.85 -9.98 -1.95
CA GLU A 53 -5.64 -8.57 -1.70
C GLU A 53 -4.67 -8.34 -0.54
N ALA A 54 -4.78 -9.12 0.54
CA ALA A 54 -3.91 -8.98 1.71
C ALA A 54 -2.46 -9.32 1.37
N THR A 55 -2.23 -10.39 0.60
CA THR A 55 -0.91 -10.75 0.07
C THR A 55 -0.30 -9.63 -0.78
N THR A 56 -1.11 -8.99 -1.63
CA THR A 56 -0.65 -7.87 -2.45
C THR A 56 -0.31 -6.66 -1.59
N LEU A 57 -1.11 -6.36 -0.56
CA LEU A 57 -0.82 -5.27 0.38
C LEU A 57 0.41 -5.53 1.25
N LEU A 58 0.71 -6.79 1.59
CA LEU A 58 1.96 -7.16 2.27
C LEU A 58 3.18 -6.83 1.40
N ARG A 59 3.14 -7.17 0.11
CA ARG A 59 4.22 -6.79 -0.82
C ARG A 59 4.40 -5.28 -0.93
N ILE A 60 3.29 -4.52 -0.91
CA ILE A 60 3.35 -3.06 -0.91
C ILE A 60 3.96 -2.55 0.40
N LEU A 61 3.58 -3.13 1.53
CA LEU A 61 4.14 -2.81 2.84
C LEU A 61 5.66 -3.05 2.86
N ASP A 62 6.14 -4.17 2.33
CA ASP A 62 7.56 -4.48 2.20
C ASP A 62 8.31 -3.39 1.41
N LYS A 63 7.74 -2.94 0.28
CA LYS A 63 8.33 -1.86 -0.55
C LYS A 63 8.39 -0.53 0.20
N ILE A 64 7.35 -0.20 0.98
CA ILE A 64 7.28 1.02 1.81
C ILE A 64 8.35 0.97 2.91
N GLU A 65 8.43 -0.14 3.65
CA GLU A 65 9.36 -0.31 4.77
C GLU A 65 10.82 -0.33 4.30
N ASN A 66 11.12 -1.03 3.20
CA ASN A 66 12.49 -1.09 2.64
C ASN A 66 13.03 0.27 2.19
N ARG A 67 12.15 1.23 1.92
CA ARG A 67 12.49 2.61 1.55
C ARG A 67 12.49 3.58 2.73
N ASN A 68 12.28 3.08 3.96
CA ASN A 68 12.16 3.88 5.19
C ASN A 68 11.11 5.00 5.07
N VAL A 69 10.01 4.73 4.36
CA VAL A 69 8.93 5.70 4.21
C VAL A 69 8.25 5.92 5.58
N PRO A 70 8.01 7.17 6.00
CA PRO A 70 7.30 7.46 7.23
C PRO A 70 5.88 6.88 7.24
N THR A 71 5.42 6.47 8.43
CA THR A 71 4.11 5.80 8.61
C THR A 71 2.94 6.65 8.10
N GLU A 72 3.04 7.98 8.21
CA GLU A 72 2.05 8.93 7.69
C GLU A 72 1.92 8.82 6.17
N LEU A 73 3.05 8.74 5.45
CA LEU A 73 3.05 8.62 4.00
C LEU A 73 2.62 7.21 3.57
N GLY A 74 3.05 6.16 4.26
CA GLY A 74 2.56 4.80 4.01
C GLY A 74 1.04 4.68 4.22
N THR A 75 0.50 5.33 5.24
CA THR A 75 -0.94 5.43 5.48
C THR A 75 -1.66 6.05 4.28
N LEU A 76 -1.15 7.17 3.77
CA LEU A 76 -1.72 7.84 2.60
C LEU A 76 -1.64 6.95 1.35
N ILE A 77 -0.52 6.26 1.13
CA ILE A 77 -0.35 5.32 0.03
C ILE A 77 -1.41 4.23 0.08
N PHE A 78 -1.64 3.59 1.23
CA PHE A 78 -2.70 2.57 1.35
C PHE A 78 -4.08 3.14 1.06
N LYS A 79 -4.44 4.27 1.68
CA LYS A 79 -5.77 4.89 1.51
C LYS A 79 -6.03 5.37 0.07
N LYS A 80 -4.98 5.73 -0.66
CA LYS A 80 -5.06 6.26 -2.03
C LYS A 80 -4.62 5.26 -3.09
N LEU A 81 -4.36 3.99 -2.74
CA LEU A 81 -3.76 3.01 -3.63
C LEU A 81 -4.54 2.83 -4.94
N ASN A 82 -5.88 2.79 -4.87
CA ASN A 82 -6.70 2.74 -6.08
C ASN A 82 -6.47 3.96 -6.98
N ALA A 83 -6.40 5.17 -6.44
CA ALA A 83 -6.09 6.35 -7.23
C ALA A 83 -4.66 6.27 -7.81
N ILE A 84 -3.67 5.89 -7.00
CA ILE A 84 -2.27 5.76 -7.41
C ILE A 84 -2.13 4.85 -8.65
N LYS A 85 -2.84 3.72 -8.65
CA LYS A 85 -2.85 2.73 -9.74
C LYS A 85 -3.47 3.21 -11.05
N PHE A 86 -4.41 4.14 -11.00
CA PHE A 86 -5.21 4.57 -12.16
C PHE A 86 -4.92 6.00 -12.63
N VAL A 87 -4.14 6.78 -11.90
CA VAL A 87 -3.66 8.09 -12.38
C VAL A 87 -2.75 7.85 -13.58
N ARG A 88 -3.29 8.10 -14.78
CA ARG A 88 -2.50 8.27 -16.01
C ARG A 88 -1.64 9.51 -15.80
N GLY A 89 -0.33 9.38 -15.97
CA GLY A 89 0.52 10.55 -16.19
C GLY A 89 -0.06 11.31 -17.38
N VAL A 90 -0.39 12.59 -17.16
CA VAL A 90 -0.73 13.53 -18.22
C VAL A 90 0.53 13.85 -18.98
#